data_AF-A0A2S1LZT8-F1
#
_entry.id   AF-A0A2S1LZT8-F1
#
_cell.length_a   1.000
_cell.length_b   1.000
_cell.length_c   1.000
_cell.angle_alpha   90.00
_cell.angle_beta   90.00
_cell.angle_gamma   90.00
#
_symmetry.space_group_name_H-M   'P 1'
#
loop_
_entity.id
_entity.type
_entity.pdbx_description
1 polymer ?
#
loop_
_entity_poly.entity_id
_entity_poly.type
_entity_poly.pdbx_seq_one_letter_code
_entity_poly.pdbx_strand_id
1 'polypeptide(L)'
;MSKKKILIFALLTLFLILSALVLWINSSMIKHLDELDGRGRFITDVRSPTKEYTAIAYIIDDGGATVGGALRVGITSYRLAERDFNDKTVYWDIDTPYMENPHIKWINRHTVEVNGVKIDIYNKDTYYNWRDHI
;
A
#
# COMPACT_ATOMS: atom_id res chain seq x y z
N MET A 1 46.85 -4.69 20.47
CA MET A 1 46.09 -5.45 19.46
C MET A 1 46.90 -5.48 18.17
N SER A 2 47.13 -6.63 17.53
CA SER A 2 47.98 -6.70 16.32
C SER A 2 47.35 -5.91 15.16
N LYS A 3 48.17 -5.27 14.31
CA LYS A 3 47.71 -4.50 13.13
C LYS A 3 46.69 -5.26 12.26
N LYS A 4 46.88 -6.58 12.09
CA LYS A 4 45.93 -7.46 11.39
C LYS A 4 44.54 -7.53 12.05
N LYS A 5 44.48 -7.60 13.38
CA LYS A 5 43.22 -7.61 14.16
C LYS A 5 42.50 -6.27 14.09
N ILE A 6 43.25 -5.15 14.07
CA ILE A 6 42.68 -3.81 13.88
C ILE A 6 42.07 -3.68 12.48
N LEU A 7 42.76 -4.16 11.44
CA LEU A 7 42.26 -4.13 10.06
C LEU A 7 40.99 -4.97 9.89
N ILE A 8 40.96 -6.19 10.45
CA ILE A 8 39.79 -7.07 10.42
C ILE A 8 38.60 -6.41 11.13
N PHE A 9 38.84 -5.81 12.31
CA PHE A 9 37.79 -5.12 13.05
C PHE A 9 37.24 -3.93 12.26
N ALA A 10 38.11 -3.12 11.64
CA ALA A 10 37.69 -1.99 10.81
C ALA A 10 36.84 -2.43 9.60
N LEU A 11 37.22 -3.52 8.92
CA LEU A 11 36.46 -4.08 7.80
C LEU A 11 35.09 -4.62 8.23
N LEU A 12 35.02 -5.31 9.38
CA LEU A 12 33.75 -5.79 9.94
C LEU A 12 32.80 -4.64 10.29
N THR A 13 33.33 -3.59 10.92
CA THR A 13 32.54 -2.40 11.26
C THR A 13 32.04 -1.69 9.99
N LEU A 14 32.89 -1.55 8.96
CA LEU A 14 32.49 -0.97 7.68
C LEU A 14 31.40 -1.80 7.00
N PHE A 15 31.52 -3.13 7.00
CA PHE A 15 30.51 -4.03 6.45
C PHE A 15 29.16 -3.91 7.16
N LEU A 16 29.16 -3.81 8.50
CA LEU A 16 27.95 -3.60 9.29
C LEU A 16 27.28 -2.26 8.96
N ILE A 17 28.06 -1.18 8.84
CA ILE A 17 27.56 0.15 8.47
C ILE A 17 26.93 0.11 7.08
N LEU A 18 27.61 -0.50 6.09
CA LEU A 18 27.08 -0.63 4.73
C LEU A 18 25.79 -1.47 4.69
N SER A 19 25.75 -2.57 5.43
CA SER A 19 24.56 -3.42 5.51
C SER A 19 23.37 -2.67 6.12
N ALA A 20 23.60 -1.92 7.20
CA ALA A 20 22.57 -1.08 7.81
C ALA A 20 22.07 0.01 6.86
N LEU A 21 22.96 0.63 6.07
CA LEU A 21 22.61 1.64 5.09
C LEU A 21 21.73 1.06 3.96
N VAL A 22 22.06 -0.12 3.44
CA VAL A 22 21.26 -0.81 2.42
C VAL A 22 19.86 -1.15 2.95
N LEU A 23 19.76 -1.67 4.18
CA LEU A 23 18.48 -1.95 4.81
C LEU A 23 17.63 -0.68 4.99
N TRP A 24 18.26 0.43 5.42
CA TRP A 24 17.57 1.71 5.61
C TRP A 24 17.07 2.34 4.30
N ILE A 25 17.87 2.26 3.23
CA ILE A 25 17.44 2.73 1.90
C ILE A 25 16.26 1.89 1.40
N ASN A 26 16.34 0.56 1.50
CA ASN A 26 15.25 -0.31 1.09
C ASN A 26 13.96 -0.05 1.88
N SER A 27 14.03 0.13 3.19
CA SER A 27 12.84 0.43 4.00
C SER A 27 12.24 1.80 3.72
N SER A 28 13.06 2.79 3.36
CA SER A 28 12.60 4.17 3.14
C SER A 28 11.98 4.37 1.74
N MET A 29 12.38 3.55 0.77
CA MET A 29 11.89 3.62 -0.60
C MET A 29 10.57 2.87 -0.79
N ILE A 30 10.36 1.77 -0.07
CA ILE A 30 9.15 0.95 -0.13
C ILE A 30 8.13 1.50 0.88
N LYS A 31 7.29 2.46 0.44
CA LYS A 31 6.07 2.75 1.19
C LYS A 31 5.12 1.58 1.02
N HIS A 32 4.97 0.81 2.09
CA HIS A 32 4.03 -0.29 2.11
C HIS A 32 2.61 0.24 2.20
N LEU A 33 1.69 -0.37 1.44
CA LEU A 33 0.29 0.04 1.39
C LEU A 33 -0.42 -0.04 2.75
N ASP A 34 0.09 -0.87 3.66
CA ASP A 34 -0.43 -1.06 5.01
C ASP A 34 -0.21 0.16 5.93
N GLU A 35 0.79 1.00 5.67
CA GLU A 35 0.99 2.26 6.38
C GLU A 35 -0.18 3.24 6.19
N LEU A 36 -0.95 3.04 5.14
CA LEU A 36 -2.10 3.87 4.82
C LEU A 36 -3.37 3.38 5.53
N ASP A 37 -3.37 2.20 6.16
CA ASP A 37 -4.56 1.56 6.77
C ASP A 37 -5.23 2.51 7.78
N GLY A 38 -6.55 2.70 7.65
CA GLY A 38 -7.32 3.65 8.47
C GLY A 38 -7.22 5.13 8.08
N ARG A 39 -6.52 5.48 7.00
CA ARG A 39 -6.33 6.88 6.59
C ARG A 39 -7.30 7.36 5.51
N GLY A 40 -7.51 8.67 5.52
CA GLY A 40 -8.27 9.40 4.52
C GLY A 40 -9.73 9.61 4.86
N ARG A 41 -10.36 10.50 4.12
CA ARG A 41 -11.79 10.84 4.20
C ARG A 41 -12.59 9.98 3.23
N PHE A 42 -13.64 9.35 3.73
CA PHE A 42 -14.56 8.51 2.95
C PHE A 42 -15.12 9.25 1.72
N ILE A 43 -15.25 8.53 0.61
CA ILE A 43 -15.88 8.99 -0.64
C ILE A 43 -17.08 8.12 -0.98
N THR A 44 -16.84 6.82 -1.17
CA THR A 44 -17.82 5.86 -1.66
C THR A 44 -17.41 4.43 -1.28
N ASP A 45 -18.37 3.52 -1.30
CA ASP A 45 -18.15 2.11 -1.07
C ASP A 45 -18.92 1.24 -2.06
N VAL A 46 -18.34 0.10 -2.41
CA VAL A 46 -18.96 -0.89 -3.30
C VAL A 46 -18.80 -2.28 -2.69
N ARG A 47 -19.93 -2.95 -2.47
CA ARG A 47 -19.97 -4.32 -1.95
C ARG A 47 -19.68 -5.35 -3.04
N SER A 48 -18.97 -6.39 -2.67
CA SER A 48 -18.78 -7.61 -3.47
C SER A 48 -20.13 -8.29 -3.77
N PRO A 49 -20.22 -9.11 -4.84
CA PRO A 49 -21.45 -9.82 -5.20
C PRO A 49 -21.95 -10.74 -4.08
N THR A 50 -21.03 -11.31 -3.31
CA THR A 50 -21.32 -12.18 -2.16
C THR A 50 -21.62 -11.41 -0.87
N LYS A 51 -21.37 -10.08 -0.85
CA LYS A 51 -21.52 -9.18 0.30
C LYS A 51 -20.59 -9.51 1.48
N GLU A 52 -19.56 -10.31 1.26
CA GLU A 52 -18.55 -10.66 2.27
C GLU A 52 -17.49 -9.57 2.43
N TYR A 53 -17.27 -8.82 1.35
CA TYR A 53 -16.28 -7.74 1.27
C TYR A 53 -16.91 -6.45 0.77
N THR A 54 -16.38 -5.33 1.25
CA THR A 54 -16.62 -3.99 0.71
C THR A 54 -15.29 -3.36 0.33
N ALA A 55 -15.23 -2.79 -0.88
CA ALA A 55 -14.16 -1.89 -1.29
C ALA A 55 -14.60 -0.46 -0.97
N ILE A 56 -13.82 0.26 -0.18
CA ILE A 56 -14.12 1.60 0.30
C ILE A 56 -13.04 2.55 -0.19
N ALA A 57 -13.46 3.62 -0.87
CA ALA A 57 -12.56 4.65 -1.35
C ALA A 57 -12.45 5.82 -0.38
N TYR A 58 -11.23 6.32 -0.24
CA TYR A 58 -10.85 7.42 0.61
C TYR A 58 -9.95 8.39 -0.14
N ILE A 59 -10.10 9.69 0.13
CA ILE A 59 -9.12 10.72 -0.24
C ILE A 59 -8.18 10.95 0.94
N ILE A 60 -6.88 10.91 0.69
CA ILE A 60 -5.85 11.35 1.63
C ILE A 60 -5.40 12.74 1.17
N ASP A 61 -5.72 13.78 1.95
CA ASP A 61 -5.42 15.19 1.66
C ASP A 61 -4.67 15.89 2.82
N ASP A 62 -3.98 15.12 3.67
CA ASP A 62 -3.33 15.56 4.91
C ASP A 62 -2.18 16.58 4.72
N GLY A 63 -1.77 16.89 3.48
CA GLY A 63 -0.60 17.72 3.18
C GLY A 63 -0.88 19.20 2.88
N GLY A 64 -2.14 19.64 2.94
CA GLY A 64 -2.53 21.03 2.65
C GLY A 64 -2.43 21.40 1.16
N ALA A 65 -2.53 22.71 0.85
CA ALA A 65 -2.72 23.22 -0.52
C ALA A 65 -1.61 22.88 -1.54
N THR A 66 -0.43 22.42 -1.10
CA THR A 66 0.72 22.13 -1.96
C THR A 66 0.99 20.65 -2.16
N VAL A 67 0.23 19.77 -1.50
CA VAL A 67 0.40 18.32 -1.63
C VAL A 67 -0.80 17.77 -2.39
N GLY A 68 -0.51 17.17 -3.55
CA GLY A 68 -1.49 16.44 -4.34
C GLY A 68 -2.22 15.41 -3.48
N GLY A 69 -3.54 15.37 -3.60
CA GLY A 69 -4.34 14.37 -2.90
C GLY A 69 -4.05 12.97 -3.44
N ALA A 70 -4.35 11.96 -2.64
CA ALA A 70 -4.25 10.57 -3.07
C ALA A 70 -5.57 9.83 -2.91
N LEU A 71 -5.89 9.01 -3.90
CA LEU A 71 -6.97 8.04 -3.82
C LEU A 71 -6.43 6.75 -3.21
N ARG A 72 -7.08 6.29 -2.15
CA ARG A 72 -6.85 5.00 -1.49
C ARG A 72 -8.11 4.15 -1.60
N VAL A 73 -7.97 2.86 -1.88
CA VAL A 73 -9.07 1.89 -1.71
C VAL A 73 -8.69 0.83 -0.70
N GLY A 74 -9.46 0.78 0.39
CA GLY A 74 -9.37 -0.22 1.45
C GLY A 74 -10.43 -1.31 1.30
N ILE A 75 -10.11 -2.53 1.75
CA ILE A 75 -11.03 -3.67 1.80
C ILE A 75 -11.42 -3.94 3.25
N THR A 76 -12.71 -4.06 3.51
CA THR A 76 -13.24 -4.50 4.81
C THR A 76 -14.07 -5.77 4.63
N SER A 77 -13.86 -6.77 5.48
CA SER A 77 -14.65 -8.02 5.55
C SER A 77 -15.85 -7.88 6.49
N TYR A 78 -16.84 -8.74 6.25
CA TYR A 78 -17.92 -9.00 7.21
C TYR A 78 -17.90 -10.46 7.66
N ARG A 79 -18.75 -10.78 8.64
CA ARG A 79 -18.78 -12.07 9.36
C ARG A 79 -18.85 -13.33 8.50
N LEU A 80 -19.25 -13.25 7.22
CA LEU A 80 -19.34 -14.38 6.30
C LEU A 80 -18.07 -14.60 5.45
N ALA A 81 -17.09 -13.70 5.54
CA ALA A 81 -15.90 -13.72 4.72
C ALA A 81 -14.93 -14.86 5.07
N GLU A 82 -14.26 -15.43 4.06
CA GLU A 82 -13.23 -16.47 4.24
C GLU A 82 -11.93 -15.93 4.82
N ARG A 83 -11.62 -14.67 4.55
CA ARG A 83 -10.47 -13.94 5.08
C ARG A 83 -10.92 -12.65 5.71
N ASP A 84 -10.28 -12.30 6.81
CA ASP A 84 -10.52 -11.06 7.51
C ASP A 84 -9.66 -9.94 6.92
N PHE A 85 -10.31 -8.80 6.64
CA PHE A 85 -9.68 -7.55 6.27
C PHE A 85 -10.33 -6.44 7.08
N ASN A 86 -9.50 -5.66 7.76
CA ASN A 86 -9.94 -4.47 8.47
C ASN A 86 -9.34 -3.25 7.78
N ASP A 87 -10.11 -2.64 6.89
CA ASP A 87 -9.69 -1.49 6.07
C ASP A 87 -8.30 -1.68 5.44
N LYS A 88 -8.09 -2.82 4.78
CA LYS A 88 -6.80 -3.17 4.19
C LYS A 88 -6.60 -2.46 2.86
N THR A 89 -5.59 -1.62 2.69
CA THR A 89 -5.34 -1.03 1.35
C THR A 89 -4.83 -2.01 0.35
N VAL A 90 -5.44 -1.91 -0.82
CA VAL A 90 -5.10 -2.68 -2.02
C VAL A 90 -4.85 -1.80 -3.24
N TYR A 91 -5.22 -0.51 -3.18
CA TYR A 91 -4.98 0.48 -4.24
C TYR A 91 -4.58 1.83 -3.65
N TRP A 92 -3.49 2.42 -4.14
CA TRP A 92 -3.07 3.78 -3.82
C TRP A 92 -2.54 4.50 -5.05
N ASP A 93 -3.15 5.65 -5.37
CA ASP A 93 -2.84 6.44 -6.55
C ASP A 93 -2.80 7.94 -6.21
N ILE A 94 -1.74 8.62 -6.64
CA ILE A 94 -1.54 10.06 -6.36
C ILE A 94 -1.87 10.86 -7.61
N ASP A 95 -2.50 12.02 -7.44
CA ASP A 95 -2.79 12.96 -8.54
C ASP A 95 -3.64 12.36 -9.68
N THR A 96 -4.44 11.34 -9.36
CA THR A 96 -5.31 10.67 -10.33
C THR A 96 -6.54 11.53 -10.67
N PRO A 97 -6.97 11.62 -11.95
CA PRO A 97 -8.16 12.39 -12.33
C PRO A 97 -9.45 11.80 -11.75
N TYR A 98 -9.41 10.57 -11.26
CA TYR A 98 -10.54 9.86 -10.65
C TYR A 98 -10.62 10.05 -9.12
N MET A 99 -9.87 11.00 -8.56
CA MET A 99 -9.70 11.13 -7.11
C MET A 99 -11.02 11.33 -6.36
N GLU A 100 -11.94 12.15 -6.89
CA GLU A 100 -13.23 12.42 -6.24
C GLU A 100 -14.36 11.47 -6.70
N ASN A 101 -14.17 10.78 -7.83
CA ASN A 101 -15.17 9.88 -8.40
C ASN A 101 -14.50 8.62 -8.97
N PRO A 102 -14.01 7.73 -8.10
CA PRO A 102 -13.32 6.52 -8.52
C PRO A 102 -14.26 5.52 -9.16
N HIS A 103 -13.79 4.87 -10.23
CA HIS A 103 -14.53 3.77 -10.86
C HIS A 103 -14.20 2.46 -10.15
N ILE A 104 -15.10 2.01 -9.27
CA ILE A 104 -14.94 0.77 -8.50
C ILE A 104 -16.04 -0.22 -8.90
N LYS A 105 -15.64 -1.44 -9.26
CA LYS A 105 -16.59 -2.54 -9.48
C LYS A 105 -15.97 -3.86 -9.09
N TRP A 106 -16.78 -4.76 -8.53
CA TRP A 106 -16.34 -6.13 -8.31
C TRP A 106 -16.55 -6.95 -9.57
N ILE A 107 -15.50 -7.63 -10.02
CA ILE A 107 -15.53 -8.55 -11.17
C ILE A 107 -16.07 -9.92 -10.73
N ASN A 108 -15.67 -10.36 -9.54
CA ASN A 108 -16.14 -11.59 -8.91
C ASN A 108 -16.07 -11.44 -7.37
N ARG A 109 -16.08 -12.56 -6.64
CA ARG A 109 -16.07 -12.59 -5.17
C ARG A 109 -14.85 -11.90 -4.53
N HIS A 110 -13.66 -12.07 -5.11
CA HIS A 110 -12.38 -11.62 -4.52
C HIS A 110 -11.60 -10.68 -5.44
N THR A 111 -12.04 -10.46 -6.67
CA THR A 111 -11.42 -9.52 -7.61
C THR A 111 -12.24 -8.25 -7.73
N VAL A 112 -11.62 -7.12 -7.41
CA VAL A 112 -12.15 -5.76 -7.60
C VAL A 112 -11.36 -5.06 -8.70
N GLU A 113 -12.05 -4.27 -9.54
CA GLU A 113 -11.43 -3.36 -10.49
C GLU A 113 -11.59 -1.93 -9.97
N VAL A 114 -10.47 -1.21 -9.86
CA VAL A 114 -10.39 0.19 -9.45
C VAL A 114 -9.69 0.97 -10.56
N ASN A 115 -10.39 1.91 -11.20
CA ASN A 115 -9.88 2.73 -12.31
C ASN A 115 -9.20 1.91 -13.42
N GLY A 116 -9.74 0.73 -13.73
CA GLY A 116 -9.21 -0.18 -14.75
C GLY A 116 -8.12 -1.13 -14.25
N VAL A 117 -7.61 -0.97 -13.03
CA VAL A 117 -6.65 -1.90 -12.40
C VAL A 117 -7.41 -3.02 -11.70
N LYS A 118 -7.13 -4.27 -12.08
CA LYS A 118 -7.73 -5.46 -11.47
C LYS A 118 -6.88 -5.98 -10.32
N ILE A 119 -7.52 -6.14 -9.17
CA ILE A 119 -6.88 -6.46 -7.90
C ILE A 119 -7.59 -7.67 -7.31
N ASP A 120 -6.85 -8.75 -7.12
CA ASP A 120 -7.29 -9.89 -6.33
C ASP A 120 -6.92 -9.65 -4.87
N ILE A 121 -7.92 -9.47 -4.00
CA ILE A 121 -7.71 -9.15 -2.58
C ILE A 121 -6.96 -10.27 -1.84
N TYR A 122 -6.83 -11.46 -2.42
CA TYR A 122 -6.04 -12.56 -1.85
C TYR A 122 -4.61 -12.63 -2.35
N ASN A 123 -4.26 -11.87 -3.40
CA ASN A 123 -2.95 -11.83 -4.02
C ASN A 123 -2.33 -10.43 -3.95
N LYS A 124 -1.37 -10.26 -3.03
CA LYS A 124 -0.68 -8.99 -2.81
C LYS A 124 0.09 -8.47 -4.02
N ASP A 125 0.51 -9.35 -4.92
CA ASP A 125 1.24 -8.96 -6.13
C ASP A 125 0.35 -8.22 -7.14
N THR A 126 -0.97 -8.25 -6.93
CA THR A 126 -1.94 -7.50 -7.76
C THR A 126 -2.32 -6.16 -7.15
N TYR A 127 -1.78 -5.81 -5.98
CA TYR A 127 -2.11 -4.56 -5.32
C TYR A 127 -1.45 -3.41 -6.08
N TYR A 128 -2.15 -2.28 -6.16
CA TYR A 128 -1.67 -1.14 -6.92
C TYR A 128 -1.03 -0.11 -6.01
N ASN A 129 0.22 0.22 -6.30
CA ASN A 129 0.95 1.31 -5.68
C ASN A 129 1.52 2.18 -6.82
N TRP A 130 1.08 3.43 -6.92
CA TRP A 130 1.56 4.35 -7.97
C TRP A 130 3.09 4.41 -8.09
N ARG A 131 3.84 4.20 -6.99
CA ARG A 131 5.30 4.18 -6.99
C ARG A 131 5.93 3.08 -7.83
N ASP A 132 5.23 1.96 -8.03
CA ASP A 132 5.74 0.82 -8.78
C ASP A 132 5.69 1.07 -10.30
N HIS A 133 5.16 2.22 -10.73
CA HIS A 133 4.89 2.57 -12.12
C HIS A 133 5.54 3.89 -12.57
N ILE A 134 6.57 4.37 -11.86
CA ILE A 134 7.33 5.59 -12.15
C ILE A 134 8.71 5.27 -12.72
#